data_AF-A0A844YK78-F1
#
_entry.id   AF-A0A844YK78-F1
#
_cell.length_a   1.000
_cell.length_b   1.000
_cell.length_c   1.000
_cell.angle_alpha   90.00
_cell.angle_beta   90.00
_cell.angle_gamma   90.00
#
_symmetry.space_group_name_H-M   'P 1'
#
loop_
_entity.id
_entity.type
_entity.pdbx_description
1 polymer ?
#
loop_
_entity_poly.entity_id
_entity_poly.type
_entity_poly.pdbx_seq_one_letter_code
_entity_poly.pdbx_strand_id
1 'polypeptide(L)' 'MKKLDSSDDCGDEHLQVQVPTATKRDLGQRALDSREPIRMVVLRALAAYGVVVPEGAIADRRKRT' A
#
# COMPACT_ATOMS: atom_id res chain seq x y z
N MET A 1 0.15 33.47 9.63
CA MET A 1 0.47 32.09 10.04
C MET A 1 -0.81 31.46 10.56
N LYS A 2 -1.53 30.70 9.74
CA LYS A 2 -2.82 30.09 10.11
C LYS A 2 -2.58 28.58 10.13
N LYS A 3 -2.76 27.99 11.31
CA LYS A 3 -2.44 26.59 11.60
C LYS A 3 -3.12 25.70 10.56
N LEU A 4 -2.34 24.80 9.94
CA LEU A 4 -2.92 23.61 9.35
C LEU A 4 -3.48 22.80 10.51
N ASP A 5 -4.81 22.73 10.54
CA ASP A 5 -5.54 21.74 11.30
C ASP A 5 -5.10 20.38 10.78
N SER A 6 -4.29 19.68 11.57
CA SER A 6 -4.04 18.25 11.40
C SER A 6 -5.33 17.53 11.78
N SER A 7 -6.31 17.56 10.89
CA SER A 7 -7.42 16.63 10.96
C SER A 7 -6.84 15.26 10.65
N ASP A 8 -6.59 14.46 11.70
CA ASP A 8 -6.27 13.04 11.68
C ASP A 8 -7.45 12.19 11.14
N ASP A 9 -8.27 12.78 10.25
CA ASP A 9 -9.25 12.13 9.40
C ASP A 9 -8.50 11.62 8.17
N CYS A 10 -7.53 10.73 8.42
CA CYS A 10 -6.76 10.02 7.41
C CYS A 10 -7.69 9.00 6.74
N GLY A 11 -8.68 9.50 6.02
CA GLY A 11 -9.43 8.77 5.01
C GLY A 11 -8.41 8.19 4.06
N ASP A 12 -8.13 6.91 4.25
CA ASP A 12 -7.29 6.13 3.36
C ASP A 12 -7.86 6.22 1.94
N GLU A 13 -7.35 7.15 1.17
CA GLU A 13 -7.61 7.22 -0.25
C GLU A 13 -6.94 6.00 -0.88
N HIS A 14 -7.69 4.90 -0.93
CA HIS A 14 -7.25 3.66 -1.54
C HIS A 14 -7.22 3.87 -3.05
N LEU A 15 -6.02 4.10 -3.59
CA LEU A 15 -5.82 4.12 -5.04
C LEU A 15 -6.22 2.74 -5.61
N GLN A 16 -7.37 2.70 -6.28
CA GLN A 16 -7.78 1.52 -7.04
C GLN A 16 -7.12 1.58 -8.41
N VAL A 17 -6.30 0.57 -8.71
CA VAL A 17 -5.61 0.46 -10.00
C VAL A 17 -6.09 -0.79 -10.73
N GLN A 18 -6.33 -0.63 -12.04
CA GLN A 18 -6.57 -1.76 -12.92
C GLN A 18 -5.23 -2.30 -13.41
N VAL A 19 -5.10 -3.63 -13.34
CA VAL A 19 -3.93 -4.35 -13.84
C VAL A 19 -4.41 -5.54 -14.67
N PRO A 20 -3.60 -6.04 -15.61
CA PRO A 20 -3.90 -7.28 -16.32
C PRO A 20 -4.17 -8.44 -15.36
N THR A 21 -5.08 -9.33 -15.73
CA THR A 21 -5.46 -10.49 -14.90
C THR A 21 -4.28 -11.36 -14.53
N ALA A 22 -3.33 -11.57 -15.45
CA ALA A 22 -2.10 -12.31 -15.18
C ALA A 22 -1.29 -11.66 -14.05
N THR A 23 -1.05 -10.34 -14.13
CA THR A 23 -0.36 -9.57 -13.11
C THR A 23 -1.07 -9.65 -11.75
N LYS A 24 -2.41 -9.56 -11.73
CA LYS A 24 -3.18 -9.71 -10.48
C LYS A 24 -2.96 -11.08 -9.83
N ARG A 25 -2.92 -12.15 -10.63
CA ARG A 25 -2.66 -13.51 -10.12
C ARG A 25 -1.26 -13.61 -9.53
N ASP A 26 -0.25 -13.08 -10.23
CA ASP A 26 1.14 -13.11 -9.75
C ASP A 26 1.32 -12.32 -8.45
N LEU A 27 0.70 -11.14 -8.35
CA LEU A 27 0.67 -10.36 -7.11
C LEU A 27 -0.01 -11.11 -5.97
N GLY A 28 -1.10 -11.82 -6.26
CA GLY A 28 -1.80 -12.68 -5.31
C GLY A 28 -0.93 -13.82 -4.80
N GLN A 29 -0.23 -14.52 -5.69
CA GLN A 29 0.68 -15.61 -5.30
C GLN A 29 1.80 -15.10 -4.39
N ARG A 30 2.45 -13.98 -4.75
CA ARG A 30 3.52 -13.38 -3.95
C ARG A 30 3.05 -12.98 -2.55
N ALA A 31 1.82 -12.47 -2.43
CA ALA A 31 1.23 -12.12 -1.14
C ALA A 31 0.97 -13.36 -0.26
N LEU A 32 0.56 -14.48 -0.87
CA LEU A 32 0.43 -15.75 -0.15
C LEU A 32 1.80 -16.26 0.33
N ASP A 33 2.80 -16.25 -0.54
CA ASP A 33 4.15 -16.73 -0.24
C ASP A 33 4.81 -15.91 0.89
N SER A 34 4.62 -14.59 0.88
CA SER A 34 5.18 -13.68 1.90
C SER A 34 4.31 -13.55 3.15
N ARG A 35 3.07 -14.05 3.13
CA ARG A 35 2.04 -13.84 4.16
C ARG A 35 1.73 -12.37 4.44
N GLU A 36 2.00 -11.48 3.50
CA GLU A 36 1.69 -10.05 3.57
C GLU A 36 0.43 -9.71 2.75
N PRO A 37 -0.29 -8.62 3.07
CA PRO A 37 -1.36 -8.13 2.19
C PRO A 37 -0.80 -7.76 0.80
N ILE A 38 -1.57 -8.00 -0.28
CA ILE A 38 -1.20 -7.61 -1.65
C ILE A 38 -0.75 -6.14 -1.73
N ARG A 39 -1.41 -5.24 -0.99
CA ARG A 39 -1.04 -3.82 -0.91
C ARG A 39 0.43 -3.61 -0.53
N MET A 40 0.95 -4.39 0.42
CA MET A 40 2.35 -4.31 0.86
C MET A 40 3.30 -4.74 -0.24
N VAL A 41 2.98 -5.85 -0.91
CA VAL A 41 3.76 -6.34 -2.06
C VAL A 41 3.84 -5.28 -3.15
N VAL A 42 2.71 -4.65 -3.48
CA VAL A 42 2.63 -3.59 -4.50
C VAL A 42 3.43 -2.36 -4.07
N LEU A 43 3.23 -1.85 -2.84
CA LEU A 43 3.93 -0.65 -2.37
C LEU A 43 5.45 -0.86 -2.30
N ARG A 44 5.92 -2.04 -1.86
CA ARG A 44 7.35 -2.39 -1.89
C ARG A 44 7.88 -2.42 -3.32
N ALA A 45 7.13 -2.98 -4.27
CA ALA A 45 7.53 -3.01 -5.67
C ALA A 45 7.60 -1.60 -6.29
N LEU A 46 6.62 -0.74 -6.00
CA LEU A 46 6.62 0.66 -6.43
C LEU A 46 7.82 1.42 -5.85
N ALA A 47 8.11 1.25 -4.55
CA ALA A 47 9.28 1.85 -3.92
C ALA A 47 10.59 1.37 -4.57
N ALA A 48 10.71 0.06 -4.83
CA ALA A 48 11.87 -0.51 -5.52
C ALA A 48 12.03 -0.02 -6.96
N TYR A 49 10.92 0.35 -7.62
CA TYR A 49 10.92 0.96 -8.95
C TYR A 49 11.28 2.47 -8.92
N GLY A 50 11.40 3.07 -7.73
CA GLY A 50 11.72 4.49 -7.56
C GLY A 50 10.51 5.40 -7.38
N VAL A 51 9.31 4.86 -7.19
CA VAL A 51 8.12 5.65 -6.83
C VAL A 51 8.22 6.02 -5.35
N VAL A 52 7.97 7.29 -5.04
CA VAL A 52 7.96 7.77 -3.65
C VAL A 52 6.76 7.18 -2.92
N VAL A 53 7.03 6.35 -1.90
CA VAL A 53 6.01 5.79 -1.01
C VAL A 53 6.15 6.45 0.36
N PRO A 54 5.08 7.03 0.93
CA PRO A 54 5.15 7.69 2.23
C PRO A 54 5.66 6.76 3.33
N GLU A 55 6.42 7.33 4.26
CA GLU A 55 6.91 6.63 5.43
C GLU A 55 5.72 6.14 6.29
N GLY A 56 5.73 4.87 6.70
CA GLY A 56 4.60 4.24 7.37
C GLY A 56 3.48 3.72 6.46
N ALA A 57 3.52 3.99 5.14
CA ALA A 57 2.55 3.40 4.21
C ALA A 57 2.76 1.88 4.02
N ILE A 58 4.01 1.40 4.15
CA ILE A 58 4.39 -0.02 4.14
C ILE A 58 4.28 -0.57 5.57
N ALA A 59 3.04 -0.70 6.06
CA ALA A 59 2.74 -1.34 7.34
C ALA A 59 1.57 -2.34 7.20
N ASP A 60 1.71 -3.52 7.80
CA ASP A 60 0.61 -4.50 7.88
C ASP A 60 -0.41 -4.04 8.92
N ARG A 61 -1.48 -3.41 8.46
CA ARG A 61 -2.55 -2.89 9.32
C ARG A 61 -3.35 -3.96 10.03
N ARG A 62 -3.29 -5.23 9.58
CA ARG A 62 -3.93 -6.34 10.31
C ARG A 62 -3.34 -6.54 11.70
N LYS A 63 -2.12 -6.05 11.94
CA LYS A 63 -1.41 -6.16 13.21
C LYS A 63 -1.65 -4.98 14.16
N ARG A 64 -2.46 -3.99 13.77
CA ARG A 64 -2.74 -2.79 14.57
C ARG A 64 -4.01 -2.91 15.44
N THR A 65 -4.58 -4.12 15.50
CA THR A 65 -5.76 -4.49 16.31
C THR A 65 -5.37 -5.47 17.40
#